data_AF-A0A059EBU3-F1
#
_entry.id   AF-A0A059EBU3-F1
#
_cell.length_a   1.000
_cell.length_b   1.000
_cell.length_c   1.000
_cell.angle_alpha   90.00
_cell.angle_beta   90.00
_cell.angle_gamma   90.00
#
_symmetry.space_group_name_H-M   'P 1'
#
loop_
_entity.id
_entity.type
_entity.pdbx_description
1 polymer ?
#
loop_
_entity_poly.entity_id
_entity_poly.type
_entity_poly.pdbx_seq_one_letter_code
_entity_poly.pdbx_strand_id
1 'polypeptide(L)'
;MSVLGLVCLTFVWSAALWVLASALSSLNPSPKAAQAIWRGAAALMFAPFVASAFMPGVGQVAVHALPDLPMVEALTILPAAEFQDVTRPAFRMPHVSTLVVWGLVAGWCARGVCWAVGQFRLQRLKQRARAVLRPVGHWAEAVGLSQAPDVRVIPHGAPFLAGILRPVIYIPAALISKSHTPQIIVHEMVHLRRGDLLTRPFDRVVADIFWFSPFAWAMRERLDYWREAIVDEETADLTGDRIAYARALTQVARHARPPMTLPVAAFILKKEGTLKMRLTQLLAETDHRPKRLGLAVAAALALAAPLALAQGSLIRGAAALPAATVNYTHPILEKAKLTSAFGMRTHPITGEEKLHRGIDLAEEAGKPIYAPTSAIVTRAEMTKGYGNLVEITAGNTILRFGQLQDIKVAVGQTVSGGTIIGTLGQSGQATGPHLHLEVWRDGSVVDPMAEEGLEPAKSLFITANSGARLPAPAAAPKAPKAPAAPQPAAALEAPEGCEADKVWFTQRDMSPEWRERAEAAKLANKSAWLNLDAGWVPTTVKHPAPSYPVDAAKQHLSGTCLVMFDLGVDGLPKNKIAECSDPAFNTEAVKLNGAVFEPVKNEAGKAVEVKGVTYPLEFCIG
;
A
#
# COMPACT_ATOMS: atom_id res chain seq x y z
N MET A 1 8.14 3.45 4.52
CA MET A 1 9.47 3.30 3.87
C MET A 1 9.55 4.27 2.72
N SER A 2 10.63 5.04 2.64
CA SER A 2 10.84 5.97 1.53
C SER A 2 11.10 5.23 0.22
N VAL A 3 10.88 5.90 -0.92
CA VAL A 3 11.23 5.36 -2.25
C VAL A 3 12.71 4.97 -2.33
N LEU A 4 13.58 5.73 -1.65
CA LEU A 4 14.99 5.39 -1.51
C LEU A 4 15.20 4.06 -0.76
N GLY A 5 14.45 3.83 0.31
CA GLY A 5 14.48 2.56 1.05
C GLY A 5 14.06 1.36 0.18
N LEU A 6 13.03 1.52 -0.66
CA LEU A 6 12.61 0.49 -1.62
C LEU A 6 13.74 0.17 -2.61
N VAL A 7 14.35 1.21 -3.18
CA VAL A 7 15.47 1.06 -4.12
C VAL A 7 16.64 0.32 -3.44
N CYS A 8 17.06 0.74 -2.24
CA CYS A 8 18.12 0.05 -1.49
C CYS A 8 17.79 -1.43 -1.21
N LEU A 9 16.55 -1.72 -0.81
CA LEU A 9 16.08 -3.08 -0.55
C LEU A 9 16.20 -3.96 -1.81
N THR A 10 15.78 -3.42 -2.96
CA THR A 10 15.87 -4.13 -4.25
C THR A 10 17.33 -4.36 -4.68
N PHE A 11 18.23 -3.42 -4.41
CA PHE A 11 19.66 -3.61 -4.65
C PHE A 11 20.20 -4.78 -3.83
N VAL A 12 19.97 -4.78 -2.51
CA VAL A 12 20.41 -5.87 -1.62
C VAL A 12 19.85 -7.21 -2.06
N TRP A 13 18.56 -7.26 -2.38
CA TRP A 13 17.90 -8.47 -2.87
C TRP A 13 18.51 -8.99 -4.19
N SER A 14 18.68 -8.10 -5.17
CA SER A 14 19.26 -8.46 -6.46
C SER A 14 20.71 -8.94 -6.35
N ALA A 15 21.48 -8.37 -5.42
CA ALA A 15 22.84 -8.83 -5.11
C ALA A 15 22.83 -10.24 -4.51
N ALA A 16 21.95 -10.50 -3.53
CA ALA A 16 21.82 -11.82 -2.89
C ALA A 16 21.45 -12.91 -3.91
N LEU A 17 20.48 -12.64 -4.78
CA LEU A 17 20.08 -13.54 -5.86
C LEU A 17 21.24 -13.81 -6.84
N TRP A 18 22.03 -12.79 -7.16
CA TRP A 18 23.19 -12.95 -8.05
C TRP A 18 24.28 -13.83 -7.43
N VAL A 19 24.59 -13.63 -6.15
CA VAL A 19 25.55 -14.46 -5.41
C VAL A 19 25.08 -15.90 -5.36
N LEU A 20 23.80 -16.12 -5.03
CA LEU A 20 23.20 -17.45 -4.94
C LEU A 20 23.23 -18.18 -6.28
N ALA A 21 22.81 -17.53 -7.36
CA ALA A 21 22.84 -18.08 -8.71
C ALA A 21 24.26 -18.39 -9.18
N SER A 22 25.23 -17.54 -8.83
CA SER A 22 26.65 -17.75 -9.12
C SER A 22 27.21 -18.94 -8.36
N ALA A 23 26.88 -19.08 -7.07
CA ALA A 23 27.29 -20.21 -6.25
C ALA A 23 26.73 -21.53 -6.80
N LEU A 24 25.44 -21.57 -7.13
CA LEU A 24 24.81 -22.73 -7.78
C LEU A 24 25.44 -23.05 -9.15
N SER A 25 25.81 -22.03 -9.93
CA SER A 25 26.47 -22.22 -11.23
C SER A 25 27.92 -22.70 -11.09
N SER A 26 28.58 -22.45 -9.96
CA SER A 26 29.94 -22.94 -9.70
C SER A 26 30.00 -24.46 -9.48
N LEU A 27 28.86 -25.11 -9.28
CA LEU A 27 28.73 -26.57 -9.16
C LEU A 27 28.82 -27.30 -10.52
N ASN A 28 29.22 -26.61 -11.58
CA ASN A 28 29.27 -27.11 -12.97
C ASN A 28 27.98 -27.84 -13.40
N PRO A 29 26.80 -27.21 -13.26
CA PRO A 29 25.56 -27.76 -13.79
C PRO A 29 25.62 -27.86 -15.32
N SER A 30 24.76 -28.69 -15.91
CA SER A 30 24.59 -28.70 -17.38
C SER A 30 24.11 -27.32 -17.88
N PRO A 31 24.38 -26.94 -19.13
CA PRO A 31 23.97 -25.63 -19.67
C PRO A 31 22.47 -25.33 -19.48
N LYS A 32 21.61 -26.35 -19.66
CA LYS A 32 20.15 -26.26 -19.42
C LYS A 32 19.83 -25.96 -17.96
N ALA A 33 20.49 -26.64 -17.01
CA ALA A 33 20.30 -26.40 -15.59
C ALA A 33 20.84 -25.03 -15.16
N ALA A 34 21.99 -24.61 -15.69
CA ALA A 34 22.54 -23.28 -15.46
C ALA A 34 21.58 -22.18 -15.92
N GLN A 35 21.03 -22.30 -17.14
CA GLN A 35 20.04 -21.36 -17.64
C GLN A 35 18.80 -21.30 -16.73
N ALA A 36 18.31 -22.45 -16.25
CA ALA A 36 17.17 -22.50 -15.34
C ALA A 36 17.45 -21.80 -14.00
N ILE A 37 18.65 -21.97 -13.43
CA ILE A 37 19.07 -21.28 -12.20
C ILE A 37 19.03 -19.76 -12.38
N TRP A 38 19.66 -19.25 -13.44
CA TRP A 38 19.68 -17.81 -13.71
C TRP A 38 18.29 -17.25 -14.02
N ARG A 39 17.43 -18.04 -14.65
CA ARG A 39 16.05 -17.63 -14.97
C ARG A 39 15.18 -17.59 -13.72
N GLY A 40 15.36 -18.57 -12.83
CA GLY A 40 14.76 -18.58 -11.50
C GLY A 40 15.18 -17.36 -10.69
N ALA A 41 16.48 -17.02 -10.69
CA ALA A 41 16.98 -15.82 -10.02
C ALA A 41 16.35 -14.53 -10.59
N ALA A 42 16.26 -14.39 -11.92
CA ALA A 42 15.60 -13.25 -12.55
C ALA A 42 14.10 -13.16 -12.18
N ALA A 43 13.38 -14.29 -12.15
CA ALA A 43 11.97 -14.32 -11.74
C ALA A 43 11.80 -13.96 -10.26
N LEU A 44 12.69 -14.44 -9.39
CA LEU A 44 12.67 -14.14 -7.95
C LEU A 44 12.98 -12.68 -7.63
N MET A 45 13.43 -11.86 -8.59
CA MET A 45 13.53 -10.40 -8.39
C MET A 45 12.18 -9.76 -8.02
N PHE A 46 11.06 -10.35 -8.46
CA PHE A 46 9.72 -9.88 -8.11
C PHE A 46 9.22 -10.41 -6.77
N ALA A 47 9.91 -11.38 -6.14
CA ALA A 47 9.42 -12.07 -4.96
C ALA A 47 9.09 -11.14 -3.77
N PRO A 48 9.91 -10.12 -3.42
CA PRO A 48 9.56 -9.20 -2.34
C PRO A 48 8.28 -8.39 -2.62
N PHE A 49 8.06 -8.00 -3.88
CA PHE A 49 6.87 -7.26 -4.30
C PHE A 49 5.62 -8.15 -4.26
N VAL A 50 5.73 -9.37 -4.77
CA VAL A 50 4.65 -10.36 -4.70
C VAL A 50 4.33 -10.68 -3.24
N ALA A 51 5.34 -10.96 -2.41
CA ALA A 51 5.15 -11.22 -0.97
C ALA A 51 4.44 -10.06 -0.26
N SER A 52 4.76 -8.81 -0.61
CA SER A 52 4.09 -7.64 -0.04
C SER A 52 2.58 -7.58 -0.35
N ALA A 53 2.13 -8.11 -1.50
CA ALA A 53 0.71 -8.14 -1.87
C ALA A 53 -0.10 -9.15 -1.01
N PHE A 54 0.52 -10.26 -0.61
CA PHE A 54 -0.17 -11.39 0.04
C PHE A 54 -0.02 -11.46 1.57
N MET A 55 0.91 -10.73 2.19
CA MET A 55 1.08 -10.75 3.65
C MET A 55 0.15 -9.78 4.39
N PRO A 56 -0.59 -10.16 5.45
CA PRO A 56 -1.18 -9.16 6.34
C PRO A 56 -0.07 -8.25 6.87
N GLY A 57 -0.31 -6.92 6.91
CA GLY A 57 0.67 -5.98 7.42
C GLY A 57 1.00 -6.35 8.86
N VAL A 58 2.17 -6.90 9.11
CA VAL A 58 2.66 -7.07 10.48
C VAL A 58 2.89 -5.65 10.97
N GLY A 59 1.97 -5.16 11.81
CA GLY A 59 2.16 -3.90 12.52
C GLY A 59 3.55 -3.93 13.11
N GLN A 60 4.34 -2.89 12.89
CA GLN A 60 5.65 -2.81 13.49
C GLN A 60 5.46 -3.03 14.99
N VAL A 61 5.94 -4.17 15.48
CA VAL A 61 6.20 -4.36 16.91
C VAL A 61 6.99 -3.13 17.29
N ALA A 62 6.40 -2.31 18.16
CA ALA A 62 7.01 -1.12 18.70
C ALA A 62 8.48 -1.45 18.97
N VAL A 63 9.38 -0.77 18.26
CA VAL A 63 10.79 -0.80 18.63
C VAL A 63 10.78 -0.26 20.05
N HIS A 64 10.90 -1.16 21.04
CA HIS A 64 11.13 -0.75 22.41
C HIS A 64 12.32 0.20 22.35
N ALA A 65 12.07 1.45 22.71
CA ALA A 65 13.13 2.42 22.91
C ALA A 65 14.14 1.76 23.85
N LEU A 66 15.35 1.52 23.33
CA LEU A 66 16.49 1.19 24.17
C LEU A 66 16.61 2.31 25.21
N PRO A 67 16.78 1.99 26.50
CA PRO A 67 16.93 3.02 27.52
C PRO A 67 18.15 3.88 27.18
N ASP A 68 17.95 5.20 27.25
CA ASP A 68 18.96 6.20 26.94
C ASP A 68 20.25 5.93 27.73
N LEU A 69 21.34 5.66 27.01
CA LEU A 69 22.68 5.80 27.56
C LEU A 69 23.07 7.29 27.52
N PRO A 70 23.66 7.84 28.59
CA PRO A 70 24.00 9.24 28.64
C PRO A 70 25.26 9.46 27.80
N MET A 71 25.13 10.17 26.68
CA MET A 71 26.29 10.59 25.88
C MET A 71 26.21 12.09 25.59
N VAL A 72 26.93 12.81 26.46
CA VAL A 72 27.89 13.87 26.13
C VAL A 72 27.35 15.19 25.54
N GLU A 73 27.43 16.21 26.39
CA GLU A 73 27.65 17.62 26.07
C GLU A 73 28.55 17.85 24.84
N ALA A 74 28.05 18.58 23.86
CA ALA A 74 28.89 19.25 22.87
C ALA A 74 28.35 20.64 22.55
N LEU A 75 28.96 21.63 23.22
CA LEU A 75 29.26 23.01 22.85
C LEU A 75 28.30 23.82 21.93
N THR A 76 27.85 24.91 22.53
CA THR A 76 27.43 26.23 22.00
C THR A 76 28.33 26.87 20.94
N ILE A 77 27.75 27.58 19.95
CA ILE A 77 28.29 28.83 19.38
C ILE A 77 27.15 29.85 19.12
N LEU A 78 27.46 31.10 19.47
CA LEU A 78 26.67 32.35 19.57
C LEU A 78 26.16 32.95 18.23
N PRO A 79 25.24 33.94 18.28
CA PRO A 79 24.56 34.50 17.11
C PRO A 79 25.36 35.63 16.44
N ALA A 80 25.25 35.79 15.12
CA ALA A 80 25.63 37.02 14.43
C ALA A 80 24.91 37.23 13.08
N ALA A 81 24.37 38.44 12.98
CA ALA A 81 24.27 39.31 11.81
C ALA A 81 23.09 39.17 10.83
N GLU A 82 22.37 40.29 10.75
CA GLU A 82 21.41 40.69 9.73
C GLU A 82 21.91 40.50 8.30
N PHE A 83 21.04 39.96 7.45
CA PHE A 83 20.91 40.40 6.06
C PHE A 83 19.41 40.46 5.74
N GLN A 84 18.90 41.66 5.46
CA GLN A 84 17.67 41.81 4.71
C GLN A 84 17.95 41.36 3.28
N ASP A 85 17.25 40.34 2.79
CA ASP A 85 17.16 40.12 1.35
C ASP A 85 15.77 39.68 0.93
N VAL A 86 15.28 40.35 -0.10
CA VAL A 86 13.96 40.22 -0.72
C VAL A 86 13.86 38.84 -1.36
N THR A 87 13.26 37.86 -0.68
CA THR A 87 13.10 36.51 -1.26
C THR A 87 11.83 36.39 -2.09
N ARG A 88 12.02 36.55 -3.41
CA ARG A 88 11.30 35.85 -4.47
C ARG A 88 11.04 34.38 -4.07
N PRO A 89 9.98 33.70 -4.54
CA PRO A 89 9.66 32.33 -4.14
C PRO A 89 10.90 31.46 -4.22
N ALA A 90 11.48 31.14 -3.06
CA ALA A 90 12.68 30.35 -2.98
C ALA A 90 12.34 28.97 -3.54
N PHE A 91 13.05 28.57 -4.59
CA PHE A 91 13.02 27.22 -5.13
C PHE A 91 13.29 26.25 -3.97
N ARG A 92 12.25 25.62 -3.44
CA ARG A 92 12.39 24.56 -2.45
C ARG A 92 12.98 23.36 -3.17
N MET A 93 14.17 22.91 -2.74
CA MET A 93 14.72 21.67 -3.26
C MET A 93 13.67 20.55 -3.09
N PRO A 94 13.35 19.80 -4.16
CA PRO A 94 12.42 18.69 -4.05
C PRO A 94 12.94 17.68 -3.02
N HIS A 95 12.02 17.08 -2.27
CA HIS A 95 12.36 16.02 -1.32
C HIS A 95 13.14 14.90 -2.04
N VAL A 96 14.13 14.30 -1.39
CA VAL A 96 15.01 13.27 -2.00
C VAL A 96 14.20 12.13 -2.63
N SER A 97 13.08 11.73 -2.01
CA SER A 97 12.16 10.74 -2.58
C SER A 97 11.57 11.16 -3.92
N THR A 98 11.20 12.44 -4.08
CA THR A 98 10.67 12.99 -5.33
C THR A 98 11.72 12.95 -6.42
N LEU A 99 12.98 13.31 -6.12
CA LEU A 99 14.09 13.19 -7.05
C LEU A 99 14.34 11.75 -7.48
N VAL A 100 14.28 10.80 -6.54
CA VAL A 100 14.44 9.36 -6.85
C VAL A 100 13.32 8.85 -7.75
N VAL A 101 12.06 9.22 -7.49
CA VAL A 101 10.93 8.83 -8.36
C VAL A 101 11.11 9.38 -9.76
N TRP A 102 11.43 10.67 -9.90
CA TRP A 102 11.69 11.26 -11.21
C TRP A 102 12.88 10.61 -11.92
N GLY A 103 13.93 10.23 -11.18
CA GLY A 103 15.04 9.45 -11.71
C GLY A 103 14.62 8.09 -12.26
N LEU A 104 13.78 7.35 -11.52
CA LEU A 104 13.22 6.06 -11.97
C LEU A 104 12.38 6.20 -13.23
N VAL A 105 11.47 7.18 -13.25
CA VAL A 105 10.60 7.49 -14.41
C VAL A 105 11.44 7.90 -15.62
N ALA A 106 12.41 8.80 -15.44
CA ALA A 106 13.30 9.23 -16.51
C ALA A 106 14.10 8.05 -17.09
N GLY A 107 14.57 7.13 -16.26
CA GLY A 107 15.23 5.91 -16.70
C GLY A 107 14.34 4.99 -17.53
N TRP A 108 13.10 4.75 -17.12
CA TRP A 108 12.14 3.99 -17.92
C TRP A 108 11.79 4.68 -19.24
N CYS A 109 11.60 6.00 -19.23
CA CYS A 109 11.39 6.79 -20.46
C CYS A 109 12.58 6.65 -21.42
N ALA A 110 13.81 6.81 -20.93
CA ALA A 110 15.01 6.65 -21.73
C ALA A 110 15.13 5.22 -22.30
N ARG A 111 14.78 4.20 -21.53
CA ARG A 111 14.74 2.80 -21.98
C ARG A 111 13.67 2.56 -23.06
N GLY A 112 12.49 3.13 -22.88
CA GLY A 112 11.39 3.09 -23.85
C GLY A 112 11.79 3.73 -25.19
N VAL A 113 12.41 4.91 -25.14
CA VAL A 113 12.95 5.58 -26.35
C VAL A 113 14.03 4.73 -27.01
N CYS A 114 15.00 4.21 -26.25
CA CYS A 114 16.01 3.30 -26.78
C CYS A 114 15.35 2.12 -27.50
N TRP A 115 14.36 1.49 -26.88
CA TRP A 115 13.64 0.37 -27.47
C TRP A 115 12.91 0.76 -28.77
N ALA A 116 12.20 1.88 -28.78
CA ALA A 116 11.51 2.37 -29.97
C ALA A 116 12.46 2.63 -31.15
N VAL A 117 13.59 3.31 -30.90
CA VAL A 117 14.65 3.54 -31.90
C VAL A 117 15.18 2.22 -32.44
N GLY A 118 15.33 1.23 -31.56
CA GLY A 118 15.75 -0.11 -31.94
C GLY A 118 14.78 -0.85 -32.85
N GLN A 119 13.50 -0.86 -32.49
CA GLN A 119 12.46 -1.43 -33.34
C GLN A 119 12.43 -0.75 -34.71
N PHE A 120 12.51 0.58 -34.74
CA PHE A 120 12.52 1.32 -35.99
C PHE A 120 13.69 0.94 -36.90
N ARG A 121 14.91 0.84 -36.34
CA ARG A 121 16.09 0.40 -37.10
C ARG A 121 15.97 -1.04 -37.59
N LEU A 122 15.42 -1.94 -36.77
CA LEU A 122 15.15 -3.32 -37.16
C LEU A 122 14.16 -3.41 -38.32
N GLN A 123 13.07 -2.65 -38.26
CA GLN A 123 12.07 -2.62 -39.33
C GLN A 123 12.70 -2.12 -40.64
N ARG A 124 13.55 -1.08 -40.59
CA ARG A 124 14.31 -0.62 -41.76
C ARG A 124 15.25 -1.69 -42.33
N LEU A 125 15.88 -2.50 -41.47
CA LEU A 125 16.74 -3.60 -41.93
C LEU A 125 15.93 -4.71 -42.61
N LYS A 126 14.78 -5.09 -42.03
CA LYS A 126 13.86 -6.09 -42.61
C LYS A 126 13.31 -5.66 -43.97
N GLN A 127 12.98 -4.37 -44.14
CA GLN A 127 12.52 -3.82 -45.42
C GLN A 127 13.57 -3.92 -46.53
N ARG A 128 14.86 -3.97 -46.19
CA ARG A 128 15.96 -4.13 -47.15
C ARG A 128 16.31 -5.59 -47.42
N ALA A 129 15.65 -6.54 -46.75
CA ALA A 129 15.96 -7.95 -46.88
C ALA A 129 15.38 -8.53 -48.19
N ARG A 130 16.13 -9.42 -48.84
CA ARG A 130 15.70 -10.10 -50.07
C ARG A 130 15.44 -11.58 -49.78
N ALA A 131 14.37 -12.15 -50.36
CA ALA A 131 14.10 -13.58 -50.22
C ALA A 131 15.19 -14.41 -50.93
N VAL A 132 15.56 -15.55 -50.34
CA VAL A 132 16.46 -16.52 -50.96
C VAL A 132 15.79 -17.88 -50.99
N LEU A 133 15.69 -18.46 -52.18
CA LEU A 133 15.32 -19.86 -52.35
C LEU A 133 16.53 -20.74 -51.99
N ARG A 134 16.58 -21.23 -50.75
CA ARG A 134 17.41 -22.38 -50.39
C ARG A 134 16.53 -23.50 -49.84
N PRO A 135 16.73 -24.75 -50.27
CA PRO A 135 16.05 -25.90 -49.67
C PRO A 135 16.61 -26.12 -48.26
N VAL A 136 15.91 -25.58 -47.27
CA VAL A 136 16.21 -25.79 -45.84
C VAL A 136 15.29 -26.84 -45.19
N GLY A 137 14.43 -27.47 -45.99
CA GLY A 137 13.43 -28.44 -45.51
C GLY A 137 14.03 -29.63 -44.75
N HIS A 138 15.12 -30.22 -45.28
CA HIS A 138 15.74 -31.37 -44.62
C HIS A 138 16.36 -31.04 -43.26
N TRP A 139 16.91 -29.82 -43.09
CA TRP A 139 17.43 -29.35 -41.81
C TRP A 139 16.30 -28.99 -40.86
N ALA A 140 15.19 -28.42 -41.36
CA ALA A 140 14.02 -28.13 -40.55
C ALA A 140 13.44 -29.43 -39.95
N GLU A 141 13.36 -30.50 -40.74
CA GLU A 141 12.94 -31.82 -40.27
C GLU A 141 13.93 -32.41 -39.26
N ALA A 142 15.25 -32.35 -39.53
CA ALA A 142 16.28 -32.84 -38.62
C ALA A 142 16.30 -32.10 -37.26
N VAL A 143 15.97 -30.80 -37.26
CA VAL A 143 15.81 -30.00 -36.04
C VAL A 143 14.47 -30.33 -35.34
N GLY A 144 13.49 -30.90 -36.03
CA GLY A 144 12.16 -31.20 -35.49
C GLY A 144 11.17 -30.04 -35.59
N LEU A 145 11.30 -29.18 -36.60
CA LEU A 145 10.35 -28.12 -36.90
C LEU A 145 9.22 -28.66 -37.80
N SER A 146 7.97 -28.31 -37.49
CA SER A 146 6.79 -28.69 -38.28
C SER A 146 6.71 -27.96 -39.62
N GLN A 147 7.31 -26.78 -39.73
CA GLN A 147 7.38 -26.00 -40.96
C GLN A 147 8.76 -25.36 -41.10
N ALA A 148 9.32 -25.40 -42.31
CA ALA A 148 10.59 -24.76 -42.61
C ALA A 148 10.42 -23.23 -42.65
N PRO A 149 11.20 -22.46 -41.87
CA PRO A 149 11.12 -21.01 -41.88
C PRO A 149 11.69 -20.41 -43.17
N ASP A 150 11.14 -19.26 -43.58
CA ASP A 150 11.66 -18.48 -44.71
C ASP A 150 13.05 -17.91 -44.38
N VAL A 151 13.94 -17.87 -45.38
CA VAL A 151 15.31 -17.37 -45.23
C VAL A 151 15.51 -16.14 -46.11
N ARG A 152 15.89 -15.02 -45.48
CA ARG A 152 16.11 -13.75 -46.16
C ARG A 152 17.53 -13.25 -45.97
N VAL A 153 18.04 -12.58 -47.00
CA VAL A 153 19.38 -11.99 -46.97
C VAL A 153 19.33 -10.52 -46.61
N ILE A 154 20.19 -10.13 -45.67
CA ILE A 154 20.41 -8.73 -45.28
C ILE A 154 21.78 -8.25 -45.78
N PRO A 155 21.95 -6.95 -46.04
CA PRO A 155 23.21 -6.41 -46.58
C PRO A 155 24.38 -6.59 -45.62
N HIS A 156 24.21 -6.26 -44.34
CA HIS A 156 25.25 -6.31 -43.31
C HIS A 156 24.64 -6.68 -41.95
N GLY A 157 25.48 -7.14 -41.02
CA GLY A 157 25.10 -7.44 -39.64
C GLY A 157 25.41 -8.88 -39.26
N ALA A 158 24.64 -9.36 -38.28
CA ALA A 158 24.69 -10.70 -37.76
C ALA A 158 23.48 -11.52 -38.26
N PRO A 159 23.58 -12.86 -38.34
CA PRO A 159 22.40 -13.72 -38.43
C PRO A 159 21.44 -13.47 -37.26
N PHE A 160 20.12 -13.46 -37.53
CA PHE A 160 19.11 -13.37 -36.48
C PHE A 160 17.73 -13.90 -36.93
N LEU A 161 16.91 -14.30 -35.97
CA LEU A 161 15.49 -14.61 -36.16
C LEU A 161 14.58 -13.43 -35.87
N ALA A 162 13.54 -13.26 -36.66
CA ALA A 162 12.47 -12.33 -36.32
C ALA A 162 11.10 -12.72 -36.89
N GLY A 163 10.05 -12.37 -36.13
CA GLY A 163 8.64 -12.62 -36.48
C GLY A 163 8.02 -13.61 -35.50
N ILE A 164 7.05 -13.15 -34.71
CA ILE A 164 6.42 -13.99 -33.65
C ILE A 164 5.46 -15.01 -34.27
N LEU A 165 4.58 -14.58 -35.18
CA LEU A 165 3.58 -15.44 -35.84
C LEU A 165 4.12 -16.15 -37.08
N ARG A 166 5.08 -15.53 -37.76
CA ARG A 166 5.74 -16.07 -38.97
C ARG A 166 7.25 -15.85 -38.81
N PRO A 167 7.97 -16.81 -38.22
CA PRO A 167 9.40 -16.68 -37.99
C PRO A 167 10.16 -16.70 -39.31
N VAL A 168 11.08 -15.76 -39.48
CA VAL A 168 11.95 -15.62 -40.65
C VAL A 168 13.40 -15.53 -40.17
N ILE A 169 14.28 -16.28 -40.83
CA ILE A 169 15.73 -16.26 -40.58
C ILE A 169 16.36 -15.20 -41.49
N TYR A 170 17.12 -14.27 -40.92
CA TYR A 170 17.86 -13.24 -41.65
C TYR A 170 19.35 -13.54 -41.63
N ILE A 171 19.98 -13.63 -42.80
CA ILE A 171 21.42 -13.98 -42.93
C ILE A 171 22.15 -12.89 -43.70
N PRO A 172 23.32 -12.43 -43.24
CA PRO A 172 24.17 -11.50 -43.98
C PRO A 172 24.62 -12.06 -45.33
N ALA A 173 24.59 -11.21 -46.36
CA ALA A 173 25.06 -11.57 -47.71
C ALA A 173 26.52 -12.09 -47.73
N ALA A 174 27.37 -11.63 -46.80
CA ALA A 174 28.76 -12.07 -46.68
C ALA A 174 28.92 -13.55 -46.25
N LEU A 175 27.91 -14.12 -45.59
CA LEU A 175 27.96 -15.48 -45.06
C LEU A 175 27.34 -16.50 -46.02
N ILE A 176 26.50 -16.07 -46.97
CA ILE A 176 25.72 -16.98 -47.81
C ILE A 176 26.58 -17.83 -48.76
N SER A 177 27.72 -17.31 -49.22
CA SER A 177 28.61 -18.00 -50.17
C SER A 177 29.65 -18.90 -49.49
N LYS A 178 29.57 -19.07 -48.17
CA LYS A 178 30.58 -19.79 -47.39
C LYS A 178 30.15 -21.23 -47.15
N SER A 179 31.13 -22.13 -47.10
CA SER A 179 30.95 -23.58 -46.83
C SER A 179 30.20 -23.87 -45.54
N HIS A 180 30.28 -22.96 -44.56
CA HIS A 180 29.70 -23.14 -43.22
C HIS A 180 28.29 -22.53 -43.06
N THR A 181 27.63 -22.14 -44.16
CA THR A 181 26.26 -21.57 -44.11
C THR A 181 25.24 -22.51 -43.47
N PRO A 182 25.23 -23.84 -43.75
CA PRO A 182 24.25 -24.76 -43.18
C PRO A 182 24.27 -24.78 -41.65
N GLN A 183 25.45 -24.78 -41.04
CA GLN A 183 25.60 -24.79 -39.58
C GLN A 183 25.00 -23.52 -38.93
N ILE A 184 25.16 -22.37 -39.59
CA ILE A 184 24.56 -21.10 -39.15
C ILE A 184 23.04 -21.14 -39.26
N ILE A 185 22.49 -21.75 -40.32
CA ILE A 185 21.04 -21.90 -40.48
C ILE A 185 20.48 -22.83 -39.39
N VAL A 186 21.13 -23.96 -39.13
CA VAL A 186 20.73 -24.90 -38.09
C VAL A 186 20.74 -24.23 -36.71
N HIS A 187 21.75 -23.40 -36.42
CA HIS A 187 21.80 -22.59 -35.19
C HIS A 187 20.54 -21.74 -34.98
N GLU A 188 20.13 -20.99 -36.00
CA GLU A 188 18.92 -20.17 -35.93
C GLU A 188 17.65 -21.04 -35.86
N MET A 189 17.62 -22.20 -36.51
CA MET A 189 16.49 -23.13 -36.39
C MET A 189 16.36 -23.72 -34.98
N VAL A 190 17.47 -23.99 -34.30
CA VAL A 190 17.47 -24.47 -32.92
C VAL A 190 16.90 -23.41 -31.97
N HIS A 191 17.28 -22.14 -32.15
CA HIS A 191 16.64 -21.03 -31.42
C HIS A 191 15.12 -20.97 -31.64
N LEU A 192 14.68 -21.18 -32.89
CA LEU A 192 13.26 -21.20 -33.21
C LEU A 192 12.52 -22.34 -32.50
N ARG A 193 13.06 -23.57 -32.58
CA ARG A 193 12.50 -24.76 -31.91
C ARG A 193 12.39 -24.58 -30.40
N ARG A 194 13.38 -23.95 -29.77
CA ARG A 194 13.41 -23.67 -28.33
C ARG A 194 12.44 -22.56 -27.90
N GLY A 195 11.87 -21.81 -28.85
CA GLY A 195 10.99 -20.68 -28.54
C GLY A 195 11.74 -19.44 -28.03
N ASP A 196 13.01 -19.28 -28.40
CA ASP A 196 13.85 -18.19 -27.89
C ASP A 196 13.35 -16.79 -28.33
N LEU A 197 12.50 -16.74 -29.36
CA LEU A 197 11.79 -15.53 -29.80
C LEU A 197 10.86 -14.94 -28.72
N LEU A 198 10.33 -15.76 -27.81
CA LEU A 198 9.44 -15.32 -26.73
C LEU A 198 10.17 -15.16 -25.39
N THR A 199 11.12 -16.05 -25.11
CA THR A 199 11.86 -16.03 -23.84
C THR A 199 12.82 -14.84 -23.73
N ARG A 200 13.47 -14.48 -24.85
CA ARG A 200 14.46 -13.40 -24.88
C ARG A 200 13.86 -12.00 -24.59
N PRO A 201 12.71 -11.60 -25.17
CA PRO A 201 12.03 -10.37 -24.76
C PRO A 201 11.65 -10.35 -23.29
N PHE A 202 11.18 -11.48 -22.73
CA PHE A 202 10.81 -11.56 -21.32
C PHE A 202 12.00 -11.30 -20.39
N ASP A 203 13.13 -11.99 -20.60
CA ASP A 203 14.34 -11.83 -19.77
C ASP A 203 14.88 -10.37 -19.84
N ARG A 204 14.64 -9.69 -20.96
CA ARG A 204 14.97 -8.26 -21.13
C ARG A 204 14.04 -7.35 -20.34
N VAL A 205 12.74 -7.61 -20.34
CA VAL A 205 11.76 -6.79 -19.60
C VAL A 205 12.12 -6.74 -18.11
N VAL A 206 12.58 -7.86 -17.53
CA VAL A 206 13.03 -7.88 -16.13
C VAL A 206 14.18 -6.89 -15.90
N ALA A 207 15.23 -6.93 -16.73
CA ALA A 207 16.35 -5.99 -16.61
C ALA A 207 15.97 -4.54 -16.91
N ASP A 208 15.00 -4.29 -17.80
CA ASP A 208 14.51 -2.95 -18.12
C ASP A 208 13.62 -2.38 -16.97
N ILE A 209 12.86 -3.23 -16.27
CA ILE A 209 12.12 -2.86 -15.05
C ILE A 209 13.10 -2.47 -13.94
N PHE A 210 14.10 -3.33 -13.70
CA PHE A 210 15.13 -3.14 -12.68
C PHE A 210 16.39 -2.47 -13.25
N TRP A 211 16.23 -1.50 -14.15
CA TRP A 211 17.35 -0.91 -14.92
C TRP A 211 18.43 -0.29 -14.04
N PHE A 212 18.06 0.15 -12.84
CA PHE A 212 18.98 0.76 -11.88
C PHE A 212 19.85 -0.29 -11.14
N SER A 213 19.47 -1.58 -11.16
CA SER A 213 20.24 -2.65 -10.52
C SER A 213 21.30 -3.23 -11.49
N PRO A 214 22.61 -3.10 -11.21
CA PRO A 214 23.66 -3.70 -12.02
C PRO A 214 23.58 -5.24 -12.01
N PHE A 215 23.02 -5.83 -10.95
CA PHE A 215 22.84 -7.27 -10.84
C PHE A 215 21.76 -7.79 -11.80
N ALA A 216 20.71 -7.01 -12.07
CA ALA A 216 19.71 -7.34 -13.09
C ALA A 216 20.36 -7.43 -14.48
N TRP A 217 21.24 -6.47 -14.81
CA TRP A 217 22.02 -6.50 -16.05
C TRP A 217 22.97 -7.69 -16.12
N ALA A 218 23.65 -8.00 -15.02
CA ALA A 218 24.55 -9.15 -14.93
C ALA A 218 23.79 -10.48 -15.10
N MET A 219 22.62 -10.65 -14.48
CA MET A 219 21.76 -11.81 -14.66
C MET A 219 21.33 -11.97 -16.13
N ARG A 220 20.95 -10.88 -16.79
CA ARG A 220 20.62 -10.89 -18.22
C ARG A 220 21.80 -11.33 -19.09
N GLU A 221 23.01 -10.81 -18.83
CA GLU A 221 24.23 -11.21 -19.56
C GLU A 221 24.50 -12.72 -19.39
N ARG A 222 24.27 -13.27 -18.19
CA ARG A 222 24.38 -14.71 -17.93
C ARG A 222 23.31 -15.54 -18.65
N LEU A 223 22.06 -15.09 -18.66
CA LEU A 223 20.97 -15.73 -19.39
C LEU A 223 21.24 -15.76 -20.91
N ASP A 224 21.73 -14.65 -21.46
CA ASP A 224 22.11 -14.57 -22.87
C ASP A 224 23.26 -15.55 -23.19
N TYR A 225 24.29 -15.60 -22.35
CA TYR A 225 25.39 -16.56 -22.51
C TYR A 225 24.92 -18.02 -22.52
N TRP A 226 24.16 -18.44 -21.49
CA TRP A 226 23.73 -19.83 -21.38
C TRP A 226 22.75 -20.22 -22.48
N ARG A 227 21.92 -19.28 -22.96
CA ARG A 227 21.04 -19.52 -24.10
C ARG A 227 21.83 -19.90 -25.34
N GLU A 228 22.86 -19.13 -25.65
CA GLU A 228 23.76 -19.35 -26.79
C GLU A 228 24.56 -20.65 -26.63
N ALA A 229 25.07 -20.93 -25.43
CA ALA A 229 25.83 -22.16 -25.16
C ALA A 229 24.99 -23.43 -25.39
N ILE A 230 23.72 -23.43 -25.01
CA ILE A 230 22.79 -24.55 -25.27
C ILE A 230 22.56 -24.72 -26.78
N VAL A 231 22.36 -23.62 -27.50
CA VAL A 231 22.16 -23.67 -28.95
C VAL A 231 23.43 -24.16 -29.66
N ASP A 232 24.61 -23.73 -29.18
CA ASP A 232 25.89 -24.19 -29.71
C ASP A 232 26.06 -25.69 -29.58
N GLU A 233 25.78 -26.25 -28.39
CA GLU A 233 25.86 -27.69 -28.13
C GLU A 233 24.90 -28.47 -29.04
N GLU A 234 23.62 -28.10 -29.08
CA GLU A 234 22.62 -28.80 -29.90
C GLU A 234 22.90 -28.66 -31.41
N THR A 235 23.41 -27.51 -31.86
CA THR A 235 23.78 -27.31 -33.28
C THR A 235 24.97 -28.17 -33.65
N ALA A 236 25.96 -28.27 -32.77
CA ALA A 236 27.14 -29.07 -33.02
C ALA A 236 26.81 -30.57 -33.06
N ASP A 237 25.90 -31.02 -32.20
CA ASP A 237 25.40 -32.40 -32.19
C ASP A 237 24.58 -32.73 -33.45
N LEU A 238 23.72 -31.81 -33.91
CA LEU A 238 22.92 -31.99 -35.14
C LEU A 238 23.75 -31.97 -36.42
N THR A 239 24.83 -31.18 -36.44
CA THR A 239 25.70 -31.05 -37.62
C THR A 239 26.83 -32.08 -37.66
N GLY A 240 27.08 -32.77 -36.55
CA GLY A 240 28.05 -33.87 -36.44
C GLY A 240 29.52 -33.44 -36.49
N ASP A 241 29.83 -32.15 -36.63
CA ASP A 241 31.20 -31.64 -36.69
C ASP A 241 31.35 -30.36 -35.84
N ARG A 242 31.78 -30.57 -34.59
CA ARG A 242 32.02 -29.48 -33.62
C ARG A 242 33.09 -28.50 -34.09
N ILE A 243 34.10 -28.96 -34.84
CA ILE A 243 35.20 -28.12 -35.30
C ILE A 243 34.77 -27.27 -36.49
N ALA A 244 34.04 -27.83 -37.46
CA ALA A 244 33.45 -27.06 -38.54
C ALA A 244 32.44 -26.03 -38.02
N TYR A 245 31.67 -26.38 -36.99
CA TYR A 245 30.77 -25.44 -36.34
C TYR A 245 31.51 -24.31 -35.61
N ALA A 246 32.57 -24.63 -34.85
CA ALA A 246 33.44 -23.63 -34.24
C ALA A 246 34.05 -22.66 -35.27
N ARG A 247 34.46 -23.15 -36.46
CA ARG A 247 34.90 -22.30 -37.57
C ARG A 247 33.77 -21.42 -38.10
N ALA A 248 32.55 -21.94 -38.19
CA ALA A 248 31.36 -21.16 -38.56
C ALA A 248 31.14 -19.99 -37.60
N LEU A 249 31.18 -20.23 -36.28
CA LEU A 249 31.01 -19.22 -35.25
C LEU A 249 32.08 -18.11 -35.32
N THR A 250 33.35 -18.50 -35.47
CA THR A 250 34.44 -17.52 -35.61
C THR A 250 34.32 -16.71 -36.91
N GLN A 251 33.81 -17.32 -37.99
CA GLN A 251 33.54 -16.63 -39.23
C GLN A 251 32.40 -15.62 -39.10
N VAL A 252 31.30 -15.97 -38.41
CA VAL A 252 30.21 -15.03 -38.08
C VAL A 252 30.77 -13.85 -37.29
N ALA A 253 31.56 -14.11 -36.24
CA ALA A 253 32.15 -13.08 -35.40
C ALA A 253 33.08 -12.11 -36.18
N ARG A 254 33.86 -12.62 -37.15
CA ARG A 254 34.71 -11.79 -38.01
C ARG A 254 33.92 -10.86 -38.94
N HIS A 255 32.76 -11.31 -39.42
CA HIS A 255 31.93 -10.54 -40.36
C HIS A 255 30.90 -9.65 -39.64
N ALA A 256 30.59 -9.96 -38.38
CA ALA A 256 29.86 -9.09 -37.48
C ALA A 256 30.74 -7.87 -37.10
N ARG A 257 30.88 -6.91 -38.03
CA ARG A 257 31.44 -5.58 -37.73
C ARG A 257 30.65 -4.96 -36.57
N PRO A 258 31.28 -4.20 -35.65
CA PRO A 258 30.58 -3.64 -34.50
C PRO A 258 29.50 -2.67 -35.00
N PRO A 259 28.20 -2.98 -34.87
CA PRO A 259 27.20 -1.97 -35.08
C PRO A 259 27.24 -1.08 -33.85
N MET A 260 27.41 0.22 -34.08
CA MET A 260 26.99 1.26 -33.16
C MET A 260 25.60 0.89 -32.61
N THR A 261 25.56 0.45 -31.34
CA THR A 261 24.41 0.19 -30.47
C THR A 261 23.03 0.30 -31.16
N LEU A 262 22.68 -0.69 -31.97
CA LEU A 262 21.30 -1.10 -32.15
C LEU A 262 20.72 -1.48 -30.77
N PRO A 263 19.43 -1.31 -30.57
CA PRO A 263 18.73 -2.21 -29.66
C PRO A 263 17.63 -2.94 -30.45
N VAL A 264 17.20 -4.09 -29.91
CA VAL A 264 15.85 -4.67 -30.07
C VAL A 264 15.66 -5.95 -30.89
N ALA A 265 16.52 -6.38 -31.83
CA ALA A 265 16.45 -7.82 -32.22
C ALA A 265 17.72 -8.46 -32.78
N ALA A 266 18.82 -7.73 -32.93
CA ALA A 266 20.08 -8.31 -33.40
C ALA A 266 21.24 -7.72 -32.58
N PHE A 267 21.46 -8.28 -31.39
CA PHE A 267 22.76 -8.23 -30.72
C PHE A 267 23.27 -9.64 -30.57
N ILE A 268 23.97 -10.06 -31.61
CA ILE A 268 25.21 -10.80 -31.38
C ILE A 268 26.10 -9.86 -30.56
N LEU A 269 26.43 -10.37 -29.39
CA LEU A 269 27.46 -9.97 -28.44
C LEU A 269 28.50 -8.98 -28.99
N LYS A 270 28.71 -7.86 -28.29
CA LYS A 270 30.06 -7.31 -28.16
C LYS A 270 30.60 -7.68 -26.77
N LYS A 271 31.41 -8.75 -26.74
CA LYS A 271 32.53 -8.96 -25.81
C LYS A 271 33.29 -10.18 -26.32
N GLU A 272 34.50 -9.97 -26.84
CA GLU A 272 35.41 -11.03 -27.28
C GLU A 272 35.55 -12.16 -26.23
N GLY A 273 35.38 -11.83 -24.94
CA GLY A 273 35.37 -12.80 -23.85
C GLY A 273 34.23 -13.83 -23.87
N THR A 274 33.06 -13.50 -24.43
CA THR A 274 31.91 -14.43 -24.48
C THR A 274 32.04 -15.47 -25.58
N LEU A 275 32.58 -15.08 -26.75
CA LEU A 275 32.91 -16.01 -27.83
C LEU A 275 33.98 -17.00 -27.38
N LYS A 276 35.02 -16.51 -26.70
CA LYS A 276 36.06 -17.38 -26.11
C LYS A 276 35.43 -18.38 -25.13
N MET A 277 34.58 -17.91 -24.22
CA MET A 277 33.91 -18.76 -23.24
C MET A 277 33.00 -19.82 -23.90
N ARG A 278 32.22 -19.43 -24.92
CA ARG A 278 31.39 -20.35 -25.71
C ARG A 278 32.22 -21.39 -26.46
N LEU A 279 33.32 -20.97 -27.08
CA LEU A 279 34.21 -21.85 -27.83
C LEU A 279 34.93 -22.84 -26.89
N THR A 280 35.40 -22.36 -25.74
CA THR A 280 35.97 -23.23 -24.70
C THR A 280 34.94 -24.23 -24.19
N GLN A 281 33.70 -23.82 -23.95
CA GLN A 281 32.62 -24.71 -23.53
C GLN A 281 32.29 -25.76 -24.60
N LEU A 282 32.16 -25.35 -25.86
CA LEU A 282 31.80 -26.21 -26.99
C LEU A 282 32.85 -27.30 -27.27
N LEU A 283 34.13 -26.93 -27.15
CA LEU A 283 35.27 -27.80 -27.41
C LEU A 283 35.70 -28.61 -26.18
N ALA A 284 35.19 -28.29 -24.99
CA ALA A 284 35.51 -29.04 -23.79
C ALA A 284 34.63 -30.30 -23.70
N GLU A 285 35.27 -31.45 -23.47
CA GLU A 285 34.60 -32.67 -23.01
C GLU A 285 34.33 -32.54 -21.50
N THR A 286 33.25 -31.84 -21.12
CA THR A 286 32.93 -31.66 -19.69
C THR A 286 31.91 -32.69 -19.20
N ASP A 287 32.33 -33.54 -18.26
CA ASP A 287 31.42 -34.32 -17.42
C ASP A 287 30.60 -33.39 -16.52
N HIS A 288 29.31 -33.22 -16.85
CA HIS A 288 28.37 -32.53 -15.99
C HIS A 288 28.07 -33.39 -14.75
N ARG A 289 28.32 -32.87 -13.53
CA ARG A 289 28.12 -33.62 -12.27
C ARG A 289 26.83 -33.19 -11.56
N PRO A 290 25.72 -33.92 -11.67
CA PRO A 290 24.44 -33.53 -11.08
C PRO A 290 24.29 -33.89 -9.58
N LYS A 291 25.21 -34.65 -8.98
CA LYS A 291 24.94 -35.46 -7.77
C LYS A 291 24.49 -34.70 -6.51
N ARG A 292 24.54 -33.36 -6.46
CA ARG A 292 24.02 -32.54 -5.33
C ARG A 292 23.30 -31.25 -5.75
N LEU A 293 23.04 -31.06 -7.04
CA LEU A 293 22.47 -29.80 -7.54
C LEU A 293 21.04 -29.57 -7.03
N GLY A 294 20.20 -30.61 -7.03
CA GLY A 294 18.82 -30.52 -6.52
C GLY A 294 18.76 -30.13 -5.04
N LEU A 295 19.64 -30.70 -4.20
CA LEU A 295 19.73 -30.37 -2.78
C LEU A 295 20.22 -28.93 -2.58
N ALA A 296 21.20 -28.47 -3.37
CA ALA A 296 21.69 -27.11 -3.31
C ALA A 296 20.63 -26.07 -3.73
N VAL A 297 19.84 -26.37 -4.78
CA VAL A 297 18.73 -25.52 -5.23
C VAL A 297 17.61 -25.47 -4.17
N ALA A 298 17.27 -26.62 -3.55
CA ALA A 298 16.29 -26.65 -2.48
C ALA A 298 16.73 -25.83 -1.26
N ALA A 299 18.00 -25.97 -0.83
CA ALA A 299 18.56 -25.16 0.26
C ALA A 299 18.59 -23.67 -0.08
N ALA A 300 18.94 -23.32 -1.32
CA ALA A 300 18.92 -21.95 -1.83
C ALA A 300 17.51 -21.32 -1.78
N LEU A 301 16.49 -22.06 -2.22
CA LEU A 301 15.09 -21.60 -2.16
C LEU A 301 14.59 -21.48 -0.72
N ALA A 302 14.95 -22.43 0.16
CA ALA A 302 14.60 -22.39 1.57
C ALA A 302 15.22 -21.18 2.30
N LEU A 303 16.39 -20.72 1.88
CA LEU A 303 17.03 -19.51 2.41
C LEU A 303 16.45 -18.22 1.83
N ALA A 304 16.11 -18.23 0.54
CA ALA A 304 15.60 -17.05 -0.16
C ALA A 304 14.16 -16.70 0.22
N ALA A 305 13.30 -17.69 0.48
CA ALA A 305 11.91 -17.48 0.85
C ALA A 305 11.72 -16.62 2.12
N PRO A 306 12.32 -16.91 3.29
CA PRO A 306 12.16 -16.09 4.49
C PRO A 306 12.71 -14.68 4.30
N LEU A 307 13.79 -14.50 3.51
CA LEU A 307 14.33 -13.18 3.21
C LEU A 307 13.38 -12.37 2.30
N ALA A 308 12.79 -12.99 1.27
CA ALA A 308 11.78 -12.34 0.43
C ALA A 308 10.52 -11.97 1.23
N LEU A 309 10.09 -12.85 2.14
CA LEU A 309 8.96 -12.63 3.03
C LEU A 309 9.23 -11.49 4.02
N ALA A 310 10.41 -11.46 4.64
CA ALA A 310 10.83 -10.36 5.53
C ALA A 310 10.97 -9.03 4.79
N GLN A 311 11.47 -9.03 3.55
CA GLN A 311 11.50 -7.82 2.72
C GLN A 311 10.09 -7.39 2.30
N GLY A 312 9.20 -8.34 1.97
CA GLY A 312 7.80 -8.08 1.63
C GLY A 312 7.02 -7.45 2.79
N SER A 313 7.25 -7.88 4.03
CA SER A 313 6.64 -7.28 5.21
C SER A 313 7.15 -5.85 5.46
N LEU A 314 8.42 -5.56 5.20
CA LEU A 314 8.97 -4.19 5.24
C LEU A 314 8.35 -3.28 4.16
N ILE A 315 8.12 -3.81 2.96
CA ILE A 315 7.44 -3.08 1.87
C ILE A 315 5.98 -2.78 2.24
N ARG A 316 5.26 -3.73 2.86
CA ARG A 316 3.86 -3.53 3.24
C ARG A 316 3.69 -2.71 4.52
N GLY A 317 4.48 -2.92 5.57
CA GLY A 317 4.45 -2.10 6.79
C GLY A 317 4.80 -0.63 6.53
N ALA A 318 5.43 -0.36 5.39
CA ALA A 318 5.67 0.97 4.86
C ALA A 318 4.51 1.59 4.07
N ALA A 319 3.66 0.75 3.45
CA ALA A 319 2.50 1.14 2.67
C ALA A 319 1.20 1.11 3.51
N ALA A 320 1.21 0.34 4.60
CA ALA A 320 0.18 0.26 5.62
C ALA A 320 0.65 1.05 6.85
N LEU A 321 0.62 2.38 6.77
CA LEU A 321 -0.04 3.05 7.86
C LEU A 321 -1.53 2.87 7.55
N PRO A 322 -2.29 2.01 8.25
CA PRO A 322 -3.70 2.32 8.39
C PRO A 322 -3.77 3.78 8.86
N ALA A 323 -4.74 4.54 8.36
CA ALA A 323 -5.18 5.75 9.04
C ALA A 323 -5.51 5.32 10.46
N ALA A 324 -4.53 5.39 11.37
CA ALA A 324 -4.76 5.15 12.76
C ALA A 324 -5.71 6.27 13.11
N THR A 325 -6.98 5.93 13.34
CA THR A 325 -7.93 6.83 13.99
C THR A 325 -7.21 7.36 15.21
N VAL A 326 -6.81 8.62 15.14
CA VAL A 326 -6.01 9.24 16.19
C VAL A 326 -6.90 9.29 17.41
N ASN A 327 -6.53 8.52 18.44
CA ASN A 327 -7.26 8.57 19.69
C ASN A 327 -6.80 9.80 20.47
N TYR A 328 -7.63 10.83 20.49
CA TYR A 328 -7.39 12.03 21.28
C TYR A 328 -7.77 11.74 22.74
N THR A 329 -6.81 11.91 23.64
CA THR A 329 -6.95 11.54 25.05
C THR A 329 -6.96 12.75 25.99
N HIS A 330 -6.75 13.96 25.45
CA HIS A 330 -6.71 15.19 26.24
C HIS A 330 -7.15 16.42 25.43
N PRO A 331 -7.85 17.39 26.04
CA PRO A 331 -8.16 18.67 25.40
C PRO A 331 -6.91 19.54 25.19
N ILE A 332 -6.89 20.38 24.15
CA ILE A 332 -5.72 21.23 23.85
C ILE A 332 -5.59 22.39 24.85
N LEU A 333 -6.72 22.96 25.28
CA LEU A 333 -6.82 24.05 26.26
C LEU A 333 -7.86 23.71 27.34
N GLU A 334 -7.72 24.26 28.54
CA GLU A 334 -8.76 24.15 29.58
C GLU A 334 -9.98 25.02 29.24
N LYS A 335 -9.73 26.23 28.73
CA LYS A 335 -10.75 27.20 28.34
C LYS A 335 -10.31 27.91 27.06
N ALA A 336 -11.25 28.21 26.19
CA ALA A 336 -11.00 29.03 25.01
C ALA A 336 -12.27 29.69 24.49
N LYS A 337 -12.08 30.79 23.78
CA LYS A 337 -13.10 31.47 23.01
C LYS A 337 -12.78 31.35 21.52
N LEU A 338 -13.64 30.72 20.73
CA LEU A 338 -13.49 30.65 19.28
C LEU A 338 -13.73 32.04 18.69
N THR A 339 -12.67 32.61 18.10
CA THR A 339 -12.65 33.98 17.55
C THR A 339 -12.57 34.00 16.03
N SER A 340 -12.04 32.95 15.40
CA SER A 340 -12.11 32.75 13.96
C SER A 340 -12.25 31.28 13.63
N ALA A 341 -13.23 30.92 12.81
CA ALA A 341 -13.42 29.56 12.34
C ALA A 341 -12.57 29.23 11.10
N PHE A 342 -12.54 27.94 10.76
CA PHE A 342 -11.98 27.43 9.52
C PHE A 342 -12.83 27.87 8.31
N GLY A 343 -12.19 28.11 7.16
CA GLY A 343 -12.89 28.43 5.91
C GLY A 343 -12.49 29.77 5.28
N MET A 344 -13.20 30.15 4.21
CA MET A 344 -12.92 31.39 3.48
C MET A 344 -13.31 32.61 4.32
N ARG A 345 -12.37 33.54 4.51
CA ARG A 345 -12.64 34.80 5.22
C ARG A 345 -11.88 35.97 4.61
N THR A 346 -12.40 37.17 4.77
CA THR A 346 -11.65 38.41 4.52
C THR A 346 -10.56 38.55 5.58
N HIS A 347 -9.30 38.61 5.15
CA HIS A 347 -8.14 38.65 6.04
C HIS A 347 -8.13 39.97 6.83
N PRO A 348 -8.08 39.94 8.18
CA PRO A 348 -8.33 41.12 9.02
C PRO A 348 -7.25 42.20 8.91
N ILE A 349 -6.08 41.86 8.37
CA ILE A 349 -4.94 42.80 8.21
C ILE A 349 -4.79 43.28 6.76
N THR A 350 -5.20 42.49 5.76
CA THR A 350 -4.94 42.80 4.34
C THR A 350 -6.21 43.08 3.52
N GLY A 351 -7.39 42.75 4.04
CA GLY A 351 -8.67 43.00 3.36
C GLY A 351 -9.01 42.04 2.21
N GLU A 352 -8.16 41.06 1.92
CA GLU A 352 -8.37 40.08 0.83
C GLU A 352 -9.10 38.83 1.32
N GLU A 353 -9.93 38.21 0.48
CA GLU A 353 -10.50 36.88 0.77
C GLU A 353 -9.41 35.81 0.73
N LYS A 354 -9.20 35.14 1.86
CA LYS A 354 -8.18 34.12 2.03
C LYS A 354 -8.73 32.95 2.83
N LEU A 355 -8.37 31.73 2.42
CA LEU A 355 -8.69 30.52 3.17
C LEU A 355 -7.96 30.53 4.51
N HIS A 356 -8.73 30.49 5.60
CA HIS A 356 -8.22 30.22 6.92
C HIS A 356 -8.07 28.71 7.12
N ARG A 357 -6.83 28.25 7.27
CA ARG A 357 -6.47 26.82 7.31
C ARG A 357 -6.60 26.18 8.70
N GLY A 358 -7.21 26.89 9.65
CA GLY A 358 -7.32 26.45 11.03
C GLY A 358 -8.41 27.22 11.78
N ILE A 359 -8.39 27.11 13.11
CA ILE A 359 -9.23 27.90 14.01
C ILE A 359 -8.38 28.76 14.95
N ASP A 360 -8.91 29.91 15.33
CA ASP A 360 -8.27 30.84 16.26
C ASP A 360 -9.03 30.83 17.61
N LEU A 361 -8.34 30.34 18.64
CA LEU A 361 -8.85 30.13 20.00
C LEU A 361 -8.24 31.17 20.96
N ALA A 362 -9.00 32.20 21.30
CA ALA A 362 -8.54 33.25 22.21
C ALA A 362 -8.69 32.83 23.67
N GLU A 363 -7.66 33.12 24.45
CA GLU A 363 -7.60 32.92 25.91
C GLU A 363 -6.50 33.82 26.48
N GLU A 364 -6.41 33.95 27.81
CA GLU A 364 -5.33 34.68 28.46
C GLU A 364 -3.93 34.19 28.02
N ALA A 365 -3.01 35.12 27.75
CA ALA A 365 -1.62 34.78 27.43
C ALA A 365 -0.94 34.01 28.57
N GLY A 366 -0.01 33.12 28.23
CA GLY A 366 0.75 32.30 29.17
C GLY A 366 0.07 31.01 29.61
N LYS A 367 -1.20 30.77 29.25
CA LYS A 367 -1.88 29.50 29.59
C LYS A 367 -1.23 28.30 28.89
N PRO A 368 -1.16 27.13 29.54
CA PRO A 368 -0.56 25.94 28.95
C PRO A 368 -1.37 25.43 27.76
N ILE A 369 -0.66 25.01 26.71
CA ILE A 369 -1.20 24.28 25.57
C ILE A 369 -0.76 22.83 25.68
N TYR A 370 -1.73 21.91 25.60
CA TYR A 370 -1.50 20.48 25.77
C TYR A 370 -1.49 19.74 24.42
N ALA A 371 -0.65 18.72 24.31
CA ALA A 371 -0.75 17.75 23.23
C ALA A 371 -2.05 16.94 23.40
N PRO A 372 -2.89 16.80 22.37
CA PRO A 372 -4.16 16.10 22.49
C PRO A 372 -4.05 14.57 22.40
N THR A 373 -2.89 14.06 21.98
CA THR A 373 -2.63 12.62 21.80
C THR A 373 -1.12 12.34 21.87
N SER A 374 -0.75 11.06 21.84
CA SER A 374 0.65 10.66 21.71
C SER A 374 1.17 10.94 20.30
N ALA A 375 2.26 11.69 20.21
CA ALA A 375 2.79 12.21 18.94
C ALA A 375 4.30 12.46 19.01
N ILE A 376 4.92 12.67 17.84
CA ILE A 376 6.32 13.12 17.73
C ILE A 376 6.34 14.57 17.27
N VAL A 377 7.12 15.41 17.95
CA VAL A 377 7.32 16.82 17.57
C VAL A 377 8.17 16.88 16.30
N THR A 378 7.61 17.37 15.20
CA THR A 378 8.31 17.52 13.92
C THR A 378 8.87 18.92 13.69
N ARG A 379 8.27 19.95 14.32
CA ARG A 379 8.77 21.33 14.29
C ARG A 379 8.52 22.04 15.62
N ALA A 380 9.44 22.88 16.03
CA ALA A 380 9.39 23.66 17.26
C ALA A 380 10.28 24.90 17.10
N GLU A 381 9.78 25.93 16.41
CA GLU A 381 10.58 27.08 15.97
C GLU A 381 9.74 28.34 15.75
N MET A 382 10.40 29.51 15.72
CA MET A 382 9.76 30.78 15.33
C MET A 382 9.54 30.81 13.81
N THR A 383 8.28 30.89 13.37
CA THR A 383 7.89 30.88 11.95
C THR A 383 7.17 32.18 11.57
N LYS A 384 7.58 32.81 10.46
CA LYS A 384 6.94 34.05 9.96
C LYS A 384 5.43 33.86 9.78
N GLY A 385 4.64 34.78 10.34
CA GLY A 385 3.16 34.74 10.32
C GLY A 385 2.57 33.89 11.45
N TYR A 386 3.13 32.70 11.70
CA TYR A 386 2.68 31.78 12.75
C TYR A 386 3.27 32.08 14.14
N GLY A 387 4.29 32.93 14.26
CA GLY A 387 4.99 33.12 15.53
C GLY A 387 5.72 31.85 15.95
N ASN A 388 5.89 31.64 17.26
CA ASN A 388 6.35 30.37 17.78
C ASN A 388 5.36 29.28 17.39
N LEU A 389 5.86 28.29 16.67
CA LEU A 389 5.08 27.21 16.08
C LEU A 389 5.60 25.87 16.61
N VAL A 390 4.67 25.06 17.12
CA VAL A 390 4.89 23.64 17.37
C VAL A 390 4.08 22.83 16.37
N GLU A 391 4.70 21.82 15.77
CA GLU A 391 4.06 20.84 14.90
C GLU A 391 4.31 19.45 15.48
N ILE A 392 3.23 18.67 15.64
CA ILE A 392 3.31 17.28 16.09
C ILE A 392 2.66 16.36 15.04
N THR A 393 3.23 15.18 14.86
CA THR A 393 2.71 14.15 13.95
C THR A 393 2.25 12.92 14.74
N ALA A 394 0.99 12.52 14.54
CA ALA A 394 0.39 11.30 15.06
C ALA A 394 -0.19 10.48 13.89
N GLY A 395 0.49 9.42 13.49
CA GLY A 395 0.12 8.63 12.31
C GLY A 395 0.18 9.47 11.01
N ASN A 396 -0.95 9.58 10.33
CA ASN A 396 -1.13 10.40 9.11
C ASN A 396 -1.68 11.82 9.40
N THR A 397 -1.83 12.18 10.67
CA THR A 397 -2.38 13.46 11.11
C THR A 397 -1.27 14.36 11.66
N ILE A 398 -1.24 15.60 11.18
CA ILE A 398 -0.32 16.64 11.65
C ILE A 398 -1.16 17.74 12.31
N LEU A 399 -0.76 18.12 13.52
CA LEU A 399 -1.37 19.21 14.28
C LEU A 399 -0.35 20.34 14.40
N ARG A 400 -0.79 21.57 14.10
CA ARG A 400 0.03 22.79 14.23
C ARG A 400 -0.56 23.72 15.26
N PHE A 401 0.31 24.22 16.12
CA PHE A 401 0.00 25.15 17.19
C PHE A 401 0.83 26.41 16.97
N GLY A 402 0.18 27.48 16.50
CA GLY A 402 0.81 28.77 16.22
C GLY A 402 0.46 29.82 17.27
N GLN A 403 1.21 30.93 17.20
CA GLN A 403 1.13 32.13 18.04
C GLN A 403 1.59 31.89 19.50
N LEU A 404 2.38 30.85 19.77
CA LEU A 404 2.79 30.51 21.13
C LEU A 404 3.64 31.62 21.77
N GLN A 405 3.54 31.82 23.08
CA GLN A 405 4.46 32.69 23.82
C GLN A 405 5.80 31.99 24.02
N ASP A 406 5.78 30.77 24.59
CA ASP A 406 6.95 29.93 24.77
C ASP A 406 6.74 28.54 24.17
N ILE A 407 7.82 27.95 23.69
CA ILE A 407 7.89 26.54 23.27
C ILE A 407 8.46 25.73 24.44
N LYS A 408 7.80 24.63 24.83
CA LYS A 408 8.22 23.77 25.95
C LYS A 408 8.73 22.39 25.50
N VAL A 409 8.81 22.16 24.19
CA VAL A 409 9.23 20.89 23.59
C VAL A 409 10.27 21.09 22.49
N ALA A 410 11.04 20.05 22.19
CA ALA A 410 12.07 20.06 21.16
C ALA A 410 11.70 19.16 19.97
N VAL A 411 12.24 19.45 18.79
CA VAL A 411 12.09 18.59 17.60
C VAL A 411 12.63 17.19 17.89
N GLY A 412 11.87 16.16 17.51
CA GLY A 412 12.18 14.75 17.77
C GLY A 412 11.66 14.23 19.12
N GLN A 413 11.20 15.10 20.02
CA GLN A 413 10.62 14.70 21.30
C GLN A 413 9.31 13.94 21.08
N THR A 414 9.15 12.82 21.80
CA THR A 414 7.87 12.12 21.89
C THR A 414 7.04 12.73 23.02
N VAL A 415 5.79 13.08 22.74
CA VAL A 415 4.83 13.64 23.70
C VAL A 415 3.63 12.70 23.83
N SER A 416 2.99 12.73 25.00
CA SER A 416 1.73 12.01 25.27
C SER A 416 0.58 12.99 25.42
N GLY A 417 -0.68 12.51 25.31
CA GLY A 417 -1.86 13.32 25.62
C GLY A 417 -1.73 13.99 27.00
N GLY A 418 -1.94 15.29 27.08
CA GLY A 418 -1.78 16.10 28.30
C GLY A 418 -0.36 16.63 28.54
N THR A 419 0.61 16.36 27.66
CA THR A 419 1.95 16.97 27.76
C THR A 419 1.88 18.44 27.37
N ILE A 420 2.47 19.34 28.17
CA ILE A 420 2.55 20.77 27.83
C ILE A 420 3.55 20.96 26.70
N ILE A 421 3.08 21.44 25.55
CA ILE A 421 3.92 21.68 24.37
C ILE A 421 4.37 23.15 24.25
N GLY A 422 3.64 24.05 24.89
CA GLY A 422 3.91 25.48 24.84
C GLY A 422 2.95 26.27 25.73
N THR A 423 3.08 27.58 25.66
CA THR A 423 2.15 28.53 26.30
C THR A 423 1.49 29.40 25.25
N LEU A 424 0.22 29.76 25.45
CA LEU A 424 -0.54 30.60 24.54
C LEU A 424 0.04 32.01 24.51
N GLY A 425 0.10 32.63 23.32
CA GLY A 425 0.68 33.95 23.17
C GLY A 425 0.16 34.72 21.98
N GLN A 426 1.02 35.63 21.50
CA GLN A 426 0.77 36.50 20.35
C GLN A 426 2.09 36.79 19.60
N SER A 427 2.96 35.79 19.48
CA SER A 427 4.33 36.01 18.97
C SER A 427 4.43 36.22 17.46
N GLY A 428 3.36 35.93 16.69
CA GLY A 428 3.31 36.09 15.24
C GLY A 428 2.41 37.24 14.78
N GLN A 429 1.82 37.09 13.60
CA GLN A 429 0.88 38.09 13.06
C GLN A 429 -0.51 37.87 13.66
N ALA A 430 -0.73 38.46 14.83
CA ALA A 430 -1.95 38.28 15.61
C ALA A 430 -2.43 39.63 16.18
N THR A 431 -3.75 39.84 16.25
CA THR A 431 -4.37 41.07 16.78
C THR A 431 -4.59 41.02 18.30
N GLY A 432 -4.45 39.85 18.91
CA GLY A 432 -4.55 39.61 20.35
C GLY A 432 -4.09 38.18 20.70
N PRO A 433 -3.92 37.84 21.98
CA PRO A 433 -3.52 36.50 22.40
C PRO A 433 -4.53 35.43 21.96
N HIS A 434 -4.06 34.46 21.18
CA HIS A 434 -4.86 33.30 20.75
C HIS A 434 -3.96 32.15 20.32
N LEU A 435 -4.49 30.93 20.32
CA LEU A 435 -3.90 29.77 19.67
C LEU A 435 -4.46 29.64 18.26
N HIS A 436 -3.56 29.60 17.27
CA HIS A 436 -3.91 29.20 15.90
C HIS A 436 -3.71 27.68 15.76
N LEU A 437 -4.80 26.93 15.57
CA LEU A 437 -4.78 25.46 15.48
C LEU A 437 -5.11 25.01 14.05
N GLU A 438 -4.21 24.26 13.41
CA GLU A 438 -4.49 23.57 12.14
C GLU A 438 -4.44 22.05 12.32
N VAL A 439 -5.32 21.33 11.61
CA VAL A 439 -5.27 19.87 11.48
C VAL A 439 -5.07 19.51 10.00
N TRP A 440 -4.09 18.65 9.74
CA TRP A 440 -3.80 18.14 8.40
C TRP A 440 -3.91 16.62 8.43
N ARG A 441 -4.79 16.06 7.62
CA ARG A 441 -4.98 14.63 7.48
C ARG A 441 -4.68 14.22 6.05
N ASP A 442 -3.82 13.22 5.87
CA ASP A 442 -3.40 12.72 4.54
C ASP A 442 -2.90 13.84 3.61
N GLY A 443 -2.25 14.86 4.18
CA GLY A 443 -1.72 16.01 3.44
C GLY A 443 -2.74 17.09 3.07
N SER A 444 -4.02 16.93 3.42
CA SER A 444 -5.07 17.93 3.22
C SER A 444 -5.43 18.61 4.54
N VAL A 445 -5.72 19.92 4.49
CA VAL A 445 -6.21 20.65 5.66
C VAL A 445 -7.67 20.29 5.92
N VAL A 446 -8.01 19.97 7.16
CA VAL A 446 -9.38 19.70 7.60
C VAL A 446 -9.79 20.69 8.67
N ASP A 447 -11.11 20.89 8.85
CA ASP A 447 -11.64 21.74 9.90
C ASP A 447 -11.38 21.10 11.28
N PRO A 448 -10.60 21.73 12.17
CA PRO A 448 -10.37 21.21 13.53
C PRO A 448 -11.65 20.98 14.33
N MET A 449 -12.74 21.71 14.04
CA MET A 449 -14.04 21.53 14.70
C MET A 449 -14.84 20.32 14.19
N ALA A 450 -14.49 19.79 13.01
CA ALA A 450 -15.12 18.61 12.42
C ALA A 450 -14.31 17.32 12.65
N GLU A 451 -13.15 17.44 13.31
CA GLU A 451 -12.27 16.32 13.61
C GLU A 451 -12.84 15.49 14.77
N GLU A 452 -13.25 14.26 14.46
CA GLU A 452 -13.89 13.35 15.43
C GLU A 452 -12.97 13.06 16.62
N GLY A 453 -13.48 13.28 17.84
CA GLY A 453 -12.78 13.06 19.10
C GLY A 453 -11.77 14.16 19.49
N LEU A 454 -11.44 15.11 18.61
CA LEU A 454 -10.57 16.23 18.97
C LEU A 454 -11.34 17.23 19.82
N GLU A 455 -10.82 17.54 21.01
CA GLU A 455 -11.37 18.58 21.89
C GLU A 455 -10.44 19.80 21.89
N PRO A 456 -10.78 20.90 21.16
CA PRO A 456 -9.93 22.08 21.12
C PRO A 456 -9.82 22.80 22.47
N ALA A 457 -10.87 22.72 23.29
CA ALA A 457 -10.83 23.14 24.68
C ALA A 457 -11.89 22.39 25.51
N LYS A 458 -11.60 22.15 26.79
CA LYS A 458 -12.55 21.54 27.74
C LYS A 458 -13.79 22.43 27.98
N SER A 459 -13.63 23.75 27.90
CA SER A 459 -14.72 24.72 27.90
C SER A 459 -14.55 25.70 26.74
N LEU A 460 -15.39 25.57 25.71
CA LEU A 460 -15.30 26.35 24.48
C LEU A 460 -16.47 27.33 24.33
N PHE A 461 -16.17 28.63 24.22
CA PHE A 461 -17.16 29.68 23.97
C PHE A 461 -17.12 30.11 22.51
N ILE A 462 -18.24 29.99 21.78
CA ILE A 462 -18.32 30.42 20.37
C ILE A 462 -18.85 31.85 20.30
N THR A 463 -18.13 32.74 19.60
CA THR A 463 -18.61 34.11 19.37
C THR A 463 -19.45 34.24 18.11
N ALA A 464 -20.47 35.10 18.15
CA ALA A 464 -21.29 35.44 16.98
C ALA A 464 -20.46 36.02 15.81
N ASN A 465 -19.32 36.64 16.09
CA ASN A 465 -18.45 37.27 15.10
C ASN A 465 -17.31 36.35 14.61
N SER A 466 -17.25 35.08 15.05
CA SER A 466 -16.15 34.17 14.71
C SER A 466 -16.19 33.62 13.28
N GLY A 467 -17.27 33.86 12.54
CA GLY A 467 -17.51 33.20 11.26
C GLY A 467 -17.78 31.69 11.38
N ALA A 468 -17.80 31.13 12.59
CA ALA A 468 -18.20 29.75 12.83
C ALA A 468 -19.68 29.59 12.49
N ARG A 469 -20.03 28.56 11.72
CA ARG A 469 -21.42 28.15 11.58
C ARG A 469 -21.87 27.67 12.97
N LEU A 470 -22.70 28.45 13.65
CA LEU A 470 -23.35 27.99 14.88
C LEU A 470 -24.01 26.65 14.55
N PRO A 471 -23.81 25.59 15.35
CA PRO A 471 -24.70 24.43 15.24
C PRO A 471 -26.13 24.97 15.33
N ALA A 472 -27.00 24.54 14.41
CA ALA A 472 -28.39 24.99 14.43
C ALA A 472 -28.93 24.82 15.86
N PRO A 473 -29.53 25.86 16.46
CA PRO A 473 -30.06 25.71 17.81
C PRO A 473 -31.07 24.57 17.77
N ALA A 474 -30.95 23.61 18.69
CA ALA A 474 -32.06 22.74 19.00
C ALA A 474 -33.25 23.65 19.31
N ALA A 475 -34.38 23.45 18.61
CA ALA A 475 -35.56 24.28 18.79
C ALA A 475 -35.89 24.39 20.28
N ALA A 476 -35.89 25.62 20.82
CA ALA A 476 -36.18 25.85 22.22
C ALA A 476 -37.62 25.42 22.54
N PRO A 477 -37.85 24.62 23.59
CA PRO A 477 -39.20 24.34 24.07
C PRO A 477 -39.79 25.61 24.69
N LYS A 478 -41.06 25.91 24.38
CA LYS A 478 -41.80 27.00 25.01
C LYS A 478 -41.92 26.75 26.52
N ALA A 479 -41.55 27.74 27.33
CA ALA A 479 -41.59 27.66 28.78
C ALA A 479 -43.03 27.55 29.33
N PRO A 480 -43.31 26.65 30.29
CA PRO A 480 -44.51 26.70 31.12
C PRO A 480 -44.31 27.61 32.34
N LYS A 481 -45.42 28.19 32.81
CA LYS A 481 -45.54 29.08 33.98
C LYS A 481 -45.25 28.31 35.29
N ALA A 482 -44.55 28.94 36.23
CA ALA A 482 -44.20 28.35 37.52
C ALA A 482 -45.43 28.09 38.42
N PRO A 483 -45.52 26.94 39.12
CA PRO A 483 -46.45 26.73 40.22
C PRO A 483 -45.79 26.85 41.60
N ALA A 484 -46.63 27.08 42.60
CA ALA A 484 -46.32 27.37 44.00
C ALA A 484 -45.83 26.15 44.81
N ALA A 485 -45.27 26.45 46.00
CA ALA A 485 -44.66 25.53 46.96
C ALA A 485 -45.63 24.48 47.57
N PRO A 486 -45.09 23.39 48.18
CA PRO A 486 -45.71 22.06 48.17
C PRO A 486 -46.56 21.73 49.41
N GLN A 487 -47.44 20.73 49.27
CA GLN A 487 -48.04 19.98 50.38
C GLN A 487 -47.77 18.47 50.23
N PRO A 488 -47.74 17.72 51.36
CA PRO A 488 -46.95 16.51 51.49
C PRO A 488 -47.66 15.23 51.06
N ALA A 489 -46.79 14.23 50.85
CA ALA A 489 -47.04 12.87 50.41
C ALA A 489 -48.33 12.21 50.93
N ALA A 490 -49.05 11.59 49.99
CA ALA A 490 -49.80 10.38 50.24
C ALA A 490 -49.44 9.39 49.13
N ALA A 491 -49.03 8.20 49.54
CA ALA A 491 -48.74 7.06 48.68
C ALA A 491 -49.91 6.83 47.72
N LEU A 492 -49.61 6.75 46.42
CA LEU A 492 -50.56 6.33 45.41
C LEU A 492 -49.95 5.19 44.60
N GLU A 493 -50.81 4.22 44.41
CA GLU A 493 -50.61 2.86 43.95
C GLU A 493 -50.03 2.78 42.53
N ALA A 494 -49.44 1.61 42.24
CA ALA A 494 -48.91 1.26 40.92
C ALA A 494 -49.97 1.48 39.83
N PRO A 495 -49.64 2.16 38.71
CA PRO A 495 -50.61 2.35 37.64
C PRO A 495 -50.81 1.05 36.85
N GLU A 496 -52.05 0.57 36.86
CA GLU A 496 -52.60 -0.32 35.84
C GLU A 496 -52.44 0.33 34.45
N GLY A 497 -51.91 -0.43 33.47
CA GLY A 497 -51.91 0.03 32.08
C GLY A 497 -50.74 -0.38 31.18
N CYS A 498 -50.06 -1.52 31.40
CA CYS A 498 -49.43 -2.24 30.27
C CYS A 498 -50.53 -3.12 29.61
N GLU A 499 -51.60 -2.49 29.09
CA GLU A 499 -52.66 -3.18 28.35
C GLU A 499 -52.59 -2.83 26.85
N ALA A 500 -52.39 -3.90 26.08
CA ALA A 500 -52.85 -4.14 24.71
C ALA A 500 -52.78 -2.98 23.71
N ASP A 501 -51.72 -2.99 22.90
CA ASP A 501 -51.91 -3.34 21.49
C ASP A 501 -50.60 -3.86 20.91
N LYS A 502 -50.54 -5.15 20.52
CA LYS A 502 -49.35 -5.73 19.86
C LYS A 502 -49.16 -5.24 18.41
N VAL A 503 -49.97 -4.29 17.96
CA VAL A 503 -50.19 -3.96 16.54
C VAL A 503 -49.31 -2.80 16.05
N TRP A 504 -48.79 -1.95 16.95
CA TRP A 504 -48.07 -0.73 16.56
C TRP A 504 -46.57 -0.94 16.23
N PHE A 505 -45.99 -2.08 16.61
CA PHE A 505 -44.54 -2.33 16.44
C PHE A 505 -44.11 -2.67 15.01
N THR A 506 -44.96 -3.32 14.21
CA THR A 506 -44.63 -3.74 12.84
C THR A 506 -44.60 -2.57 11.84
N GLN A 507 -44.96 -1.35 12.27
CA GLN A 507 -45.06 -0.17 11.42
C GLN A 507 -44.02 0.92 11.72
N ARG A 508 -43.10 0.70 12.67
CA ARG A 508 -42.07 1.70 12.96
C ARG A 508 -41.04 1.71 11.83
N ASP A 509 -40.93 2.86 11.17
CA ASP A 509 -39.94 3.06 10.12
C ASP A 509 -38.54 2.99 10.72
N MET A 510 -37.84 1.87 10.48
CA MET A 510 -36.43 1.74 10.84
C MET A 510 -35.60 2.78 10.10
N SER A 511 -34.58 3.33 10.76
CA SER A 511 -33.62 4.20 10.11
C SER A 511 -32.99 3.49 8.88
N PRO A 512 -32.57 4.23 7.83
CA PRO A 512 -32.00 3.63 6.61
C PRO A 512 -30.84 2.67 6.90
N GLU A 513 -29.98 3.02 7.87
CA GLU A 513 -28.85 2.19 8.30
C GLU A 513 -29.31 0.86 8.93
N TRP A 514 -30.40 0.88 9.70
CA TRP A 514 -30.96 -0.33 10.31
C TRP A 514 -31.64 -1.24 9.29
N ARG A 515 -32.31 -0.67 8.28
CA ARG A 515 -32.87 -1.45 7.16
C ARG A 515 -31.78 -2.17 6.38
N GLU A 516 -30.68 -1.49 6.08
CA GLU A 516 -29.55 -2.08 5.37
C GLU A 516 -28.92 -3.24 6.16
N ARG A 517 -28.74 -3.07 7.48
CA ARG A 517 -28.22 -4.14 8.35
C ARG A 517 -29.16 -5.33 8.44
N ALA A 518 -30.47 -5.10 8.56
CA ALA A 518 -31.47 -6.17 8.59
C ALA A 518 -31.48 -6.97 7.27
N GLU A 519 -31.39 -6.30 6.12
CA GLU A 519 -31.30 -6.97 4.82
C GLU A 519 -29.98 -7.74 4.64
N ALA A 520 -28.86 -7.20 5.11
CA ALA A 520 -27.58 -7.90 5.11
C ALA A 520 -27.63 -9.17 5.98
N ALA A 521 -28.30 -9.12 7.15
CA ALA A 521 -28.49 -10.28 8.02
C ALA A 521 -29.39 -11.35 7.38
N LYS A 522 -30.48 -10.95 6.69
CA LYS A 522 -31.33 -11.88 5.92
C LYS A 522 -30.53 -12.59 4.83
N LEU A 523 -29.69 -11.86 4.09
CA LEU A 523 -28.85 -12.45 3.06
C LEU A 523 -27.83 -13.45 3.65
N ALA A 524 -27.25 -13.12 4.81
CA ALA A 524 -26.33 -14.00 5.53
C ALA A 524 -27.02 -15.30 5.98
N ASN A 525 -28.23 -15.22 6.55
CA ASN A 525 -29.00 -16.40 6.96
C ASN A 525 -29.40 -17.27 5.76
N LYS A 526 -29.84 -16.65 4.65
CA LYS A 526 -30.16 -17.37 3.42
C LYS A 526 -28.95 -18.11 2.84
N SER A 527 -27.77 -17.50 2.90
CA SER A 527 -26.51 -18.14 2.48
C SER A 527 -26.10 -19.32 3.37
N ALA A 528 -26.61 -19.37 4.60
CA ALA A 528 -26.46 -20.48 5.54
C ALA A 528 -27.60 -21.51 5.45
N TRP A 529 -28.43 -21.44 4.40
CA TRP A 529 -29.60 -22.32 4.17
C TRP A 529 -30.68 -22.24 5.26
N LEU A 530 -30.78 -21.09 5.93
CA LEU A 530 -31.83 -20.76 6.89
C LEU A 530 -32.84 -19.82 6.23
N ASN A 531 -34.01 -20.33 5.87
CA ASN A 531 -35.12 -19.53 5.36
C ASN A 531 -36.04 -19.14 6.53
N LEU A 532 -35.86 -17.94 7.06
CA LEU A 532 -36.71 -17.36 8.09
C LEU A 532 -37.69 -16.38 7.44
N ASP A 533 -38.97 -16.45 7.83
CA ASP A 533 -39.99 -15.53 7.32
C ASP A 533 -39.71 -14.07 7.77
N ALA A 534 -40.22 -13.10 7.01
CA ALA A 534 -39.91 -11.68 7.17
C ALA A 534 -40.32 -11.06 8.53
N GLY A 535 -41.09 -11.77 9.35
CA GLY A 535 -41.48 -11.38 10.71
C GLY A 535 -41.21 -12.46 11.75
N TRP A 536 -40.32 -13.41 11.46
CA TRP A 536 -39.98 -14.48 12.38
C TRP A 536 -39.25 -13.95 13.62
N VAL A 537 -39.66 -14.41 14.80
CA VAL A 537 -39.06 -14.06 16.10
C VAL A 537 -38.77 -15.36 16.88
N PRO A 538 -37.59 -15.51 17.51
CA PRO A 538 -37.26 -16.72 18.24
C PRO A 538 -38.13 -16.87 19.50
N THR A 539 -38.52 -18.12 19.79
CA THR A 539 -39.21 -18.46 21.03
C THR A 539 -38.29 -18.22 22.23
N THR A 540 -38.76 -17.44 23.19
CA THR A 540 -37.99 -17.07 24.38
C THR A 540 -38.19 -18.12 25.47
N VAL A 541 -37.11 -18.72 25.96
CA VAL A 541 -37.12 -19.70 27.07
C VAL A 541 -37.08 -18.98 28.40
N LYS A 542 -36.26 -17.93 28.48
CA LYS A 542 -36.17 -17.05 29.65
C LYS A 542 -36.17 -15.61 29.17
N HIS A 543 -37.19 -14.87 29.59
CA HIS A 543 -37.31 -13.47 29.21
C HIS A 543 -36.14 -12.65 29.78
N PRO A 544 -35.59 -11.72 28.98
CA PRO A 544 -34.57 -10.80 29.46
C PRO A 544 -35.05 -10.04 30.68
N ALA A 545 -34.20 -9.95 31.71
CA ALA A 545 -34.39 -8.96 32.75
C ALA A 545 -33.86 -7.63 32.20
N PRO A 546 -34.71 -6.61 32.00
CA PRO A 546 -34.23 -5.32 31.55
C PRO A 546 -33.27 -4.72 32.58
N SER A 547 -32.05 -4.36 32.17
CA SER A 547 -31.15 -3.58 33.03
C SER A 547 -31.38 -2.10 32.77
N TYR A 548 -31.84 -1.38 33.79
CA TYR A 548 -32.12 0.05 33.69
C TYR A 548 -30.92 0.89 34.13
N PRO A 549 -30.63 2.00 33.44
CA PRO A 549 -29.82 3.06 34.03
C PRO A 549 -30.50 3.55 35.31
N VAL A 550 -29.77 3.59 36.43
CA VAL A 550 -30.29 3.97 37.76
C VAL A 550 -31.01 5.33 37.72
N ASP A 551 -30.58 6.22 36.84
CA ASP A 551 -31.14 7.56 36.69
C ASP A 551 -32.45 7.60 35.89
N ALA A 552 -32.70 6.63 35.00
CA ALA A 552 -33.98 6.46 34.31
C ALA A 552 -35.04 5.81 35.22
N ALA A 553 -34.61 4.89 36.09
CA ALA A 553 -35.47 4.26 37.10
C ALA A 553 -36.00 5.27 38.13
N LYS A 554 -35.19 6.27 38.52
CA LYS A 554 -35.62 7.37 39.42
C LYS A 554 -36.68 8.28 38.81
N GLN A 555 -36.83 8.28 37.48
CA GLN A 555 -37.75 9.15 36.75
C GLN A 555 -39.01 8.42 36.27
N HIS A 556 -39.18 7.14 36.63
CA HIS A 556 -40.31 6.29 36.22
C HIS A 556 -40.57 6.30 34.69
N LEU A 557 -39.49 6.37 33.90
CA LEU A 557 -39.59 6.43 32.44
C LEU A 557 -39.86 5.03 31.87
N SER A 558 -40.98 4.86 31.18
CA SER A 558 -41.23 3.68 30.34
C SER A 558 -40.76 3.94 28.91
N GLY A 559 -40.36 2.89 28.21
CA GLY A 559 -39.81 3.01 26.87
C GLY A 559 -39.89 1.72 26.08
N THR A 560 -39.74 1.84 24.76
CA THR A 560 -39.71 0.69 23.86
C THR A 560 -38.47 0.71 22.99
N CYS A 561 -37.85 -0.46 22.84
CA CYS A 561 -36.63 -0.59 22.05
C CYS A 561 -36.75 -1.73 21.05
N LEU A 562 -36.13 -1.52 19.90
CA LEU A 562 -35.92 -2.53 18.88
C LEU A 562 -34.47 -2.99 19.00
N VAL A 563 -34.26 -4.24 19.38
CA VAL A 563 -32.92 -4.79 19.59
C VAL A 563 -32.60 -5.74 18.47
N MET A 564 -31.43 -5.58 17.85
CA MET A 564 -30.89 -6.53 16.89
C MET A 564 -29.67 -7.23 17.48
N PHE A 565 -29.64 -8.56 17.36
CA PHE A 565 -28.55 -9.38 17.86
C PHE A 565 -28.36 -10.64 16.99
N ASP A 566 -27.16 -11.21 17.04
CA ASP A 566 -26.90 -12.54 16.50
C ASP A 566 -27.27 -13.60 17.55
N LEU A 567 -28.05 -14.61 17.21
CA LEU A 567 -28.39 -15.72 18.10
C LEU A 567 -27.40 -16.87 17.92
N GLY A 568 -26.63 -17.18 18.96
CA GLY A 568 -25.68 -18.28 18.95
C GLY A 568 -26.32 -19.67 18.89
N VAL A 569 -25.51 -20.68 18.55
CA VAL A 569 -25.92 -22.11 18.54
C VAL A 569 -26.36 -22.64 19.91
N ASP A 570 -26.00 -21.92 20.97
CA ASP A 570 -26.33 -22.16 22.37
C ASP A 570 -27.63 -21.46 22.81
N GLY A 571 -28.29 -20.70 21.92
CA GLY A 571 -29.50 -19.96 22.24
C GLY A 571 -29.25 -18.64 22.96
N LEU A 572 -27.99 -18.17 23.00
CA LEU A 572 -27.61 -16.92 23.66
C LEU A 572 -27.38 -15.76 22.66
N PRO A 573 -27.84 -14.54 22.97
CA PRO A 573 -27.67 -13.38 22.09
C PRO A 573 -26.24 -12.81 22.14
N LYS A 574 -25.67 -12.53 20.95
CA LYS A 574 -24.34 -11.96 20.68
C LYS A 574 -24.48 -10.67 19.85
N ASN A 575 -23.46 -9.81 19.85
CA ASN A 575 -23.40 -8.58 19.02
C ASN A 575 -24.67 -7.70 19.11
N LYS A 576 -25.04 -7.31 20.34
CA LYS A 576 -26.30 -6.65 20.65
C LYS A 576 -26.23 -5.15 20.31
N ILE A 577 -27.16 -4.67 19.51
CA ILE A 577 -27.35 -3.25 19.19
C ILE A 577 -28.84 -2.93 19.38
N ALA A 578 -29.17 -1.77 19.94
CA ALA A 578 -30.55 -1.37 20.20
C ALA A 578 -30.85 0.02 19.59
N GLU A 579 -32.07 0.21 19.11
CA GLU A 579 -32.64 1.50 18.74
C GLU A 579 -33.92 1.73 19.57
N CYS A 580 -33.91 2.74 20.43
CA CYS A 580 -34.94 2.97 21.44
C CYS A 580 -35.77 4.23 21.19
N SER A 581 -36.99 4.26 21.72
CA SER A 581 -37.86 5.45 21.67
C SER A 581 -37.29 6.64 22.44
N ASP A 582 -36.46 6.38 23.45
CA ASP A 582 -35.79 7.40 24.25
C ASP A 582 -34.26 7.22 24.14
N PRO A 583 -33.50 8.30 23.83
CA PRO A 583 -32.04 8.29 23.71
C PRO A 583 -31.31 7.76 24.95
N ALA A 584 -31.91 7.88 26.14
CA ALA A 584 -31.34 7.38 27.40
C ALA A 584 -31.08 5.86 27.40
N PHE A 585 -31.68 5.13 26.46
CA PHE A 585 -31.54 3.68 26.33
C PHE A 585 -30.74 3.23 25.08
N ASN A 586 -30.26 4.16 24.25
CA ASN A 586 -29.96 3.91 22.84
C ASN A 586 -28.58 3.30 22.53
N THR A 587 -27.62 3.27 23.46
CA THR A 587 -26.23 2.93 23.09
C THR A 587 -25.56 1.82 23.89
N GLU A 588 -25.86 1.64 25.19
CA GLU A 588 -25.26 0.54 25.98
C GLU A 588 -26.16 -0.08 27.05
N ALA A 589 -27.34 0.48 27.31
CA ALA A 589 -28.15 0.15 28.47
C ALA A 589 -29.01 -1.12 28.29
N VAL A 590 -29.39 -1.48 27.06
CA VAL A 590 -30.18 -2.68 26.79
C VAL A 590 -29.27 -3.90 26.64
N LYS A 591 -28.61 -4.28 27.72
CA LYS A 591 -27.98 -5.60 27.78
C LYS A 591 -29.09 -6.62 28.03
N LEU A 592 -29.39 -7.45 27.03
CA LEU A 592 -30.18 -8.69 27.18
C LEU A 592 -29.44 -9.65 28.14
N ASN A 593 -29.33 -9.30 29.41
CA ASN A 593 -28.61 -10.06 30.42
C ASN A 593 -29.53 -11.19 30.90
N GLY A 594 -29.04 -12.43 30.77
CA GLY A 594 -29.78 -13.63 31.18
C GLY A 594 -30.93 -14.03 30.25
N ALA A 595 -31.07 -13.42 29.06
CA ALA A 595 -32.02 -13.86 28.04
C ALA A 595 -31.54 -15.18 27.42
N VAL A 596 -32.46 -16.14 27.31
CA VAL A 596 -32.19 -17.44 26.69
C VAL A 596 -33.31 -17.73 25.70
N PHE A 597 -32.95 -18.07 24.48
CA PHE A 597 -33.88 -18.43 23.40
C PHE A 597 -33.68 -19.89 23.01
N GLU A 598 -34.70 -20.48 22.39
CA GLU A 598 -34.56 -21.83 21.85
C GLU A 598 -33.54 -21.84 20.69
N PRO A 599 -32.54 -22.75 20.69
CA PRO A 599 -31.60 -22.85 19.59
C PRO A 599 -32.30 -23.19 18.27
N VAL A 600 -32.02 -22.41 17.23
CA VAL A 600 -32.59 -22.65 15.90
C VAL A 600 -31.88 -23.82 15.26
N LYS A 601 -32.66 -24.79 14.76
CA LYS A 601 -32.15 -25.98 14.07
C LYS A 601 -32.36 -25.84 12.58
N ASN A 602 -31.39 -26.29 11.79
CA ASN A 602 -31.51 -26.40 10.34
C ASN A 602 -32.38 -27.62 9.95
N GLU A 603 -32.62 -27.81 8.65
CA GLU A 603 -33.39 -28.94 8.10
C GLU A 603 -32.84 -30.32 8.51
N ALA A 604 -31.56 -30.41 8.88
CA ALA A 604 -30.91 -31.62 9.37
C ALA A 604 -31.00 -31.81 10.91
N GLY A 605 -31.75 -30.95 11.62
CA GLY A 605 -31.96 -31.01 13.07
C GLY A 605 -30.79 -30.52 13.92
N LYS A 606 -29.76 -29.90 13.32
CA LYS A 606 -28.57 -29.39 14.02
C LYS A 606 -28.71 -27.90 14.35
N ALA A 607 -28.33 -27.51 15.58
CA ALA A 607 -28.35 -26.12 16.01
C ALA A 607 -27.37 -25.25 15.20
N VAL A 608 -27.83 -24.08 14.77
CA VAL A 608 -27.11 -23.16 13.89
C VAL A 608 -27.23 -21.73 14.39
N GLU A 609 -26.22 -20.91 14.10
CA GLU A 609 -26.20 -19.50 14.47
C GLU A 609 -27.07 -18.70 13.50
N VAL A 610 -27.89 -17.78 14.03
CA VAL A 610 -28.78 -16.91 13.25
C VAL A 610 -28.31 -15.48 13.39
N LYS A 611 -28.13 -14.79 12.27
CA LYS A 611 -27.62 -13.42 12.25
C LYS A 611 -28.73 -12.39 12.27
N GLY A 612 -28.51 -11.27 12.96
CA GLY A 612 -29.35 -10.07 12.93
C GLY A 612 -30.83 -10.30 13.22
N VAL A 613 -31.14 -11.04 14.29
CA VAL A 613 -32.48 -11.22 14.82
C VAL A 613 -32.97 -9.91 15.42
N THR A 614 -34.09 -9.40 14.91
CA THR A 614 -34.79 -8.23 15.48
C THR A 614 -35.81 -8.70 16.52
N TYR A 615 -35.67 -8.24 17.75
CA TYR A 615 -36.55 -8.57 18.86
C TYR A 615 -37.11 -7.30 19.50
N PRO A 616 -38.45 -7.13 19.56
CA PRO A 616 -39.06 -6.02 20.25
C PRO A 616 -38.93 -6.20 21.75
N LEU A 617 -38.48 -5.17 22.46
CA LEU A 617 -38.37 -5.20 23.91
C LEU A 617 -39.11 -4.03 24.53
N GLU A 618 -40.04 -4.36 25.42
CA GLU A 618 -40.83 -3.40 26.18
C GLU A 618 -40.27 -3.29 27.60
N PHE A 619 -40.20 -2.05 28.09
CA PHE A 619 -39.75 -1.72 29.43
C PHE A 619 -40.88 -1.04 30.19
N CYS A 620 -41.55 -1.78 31.08
CA CYS A 620 -42.47 -1.20 32.06
C CYS A 620 -41.67 -0.99 33.37
N ILE A 621 -41.47 0.26 33.80
CA ILE A 621 -40.96 0.57 35.14
C ILE A 621 -42.19 0.75 36.04
N GLY A 622 -42.44 -0.22 36.92
CA GLY A 622 -43.47 -0.18 37.95
C GLY A 622 -42.96 0.43 39.25
#